data_AF-B8I080-F1
#
_entry.id   AF-B8I080-F1
#
_cell.length_a   1.000
_cell.length_b   1.000
_cell.length_c   1.000
_cell.angle_alpha   90.00
_cell.angle_beta   90.00
_cell.angle_gamma   90.00
#
_symmetry.space_group_name_H-M   'P 1'
#
loop_
_entity.id
_entity.type
_entity.pdbx_description
1 polymer ?
#
loop_
_entity_poly.entity_id
_entity_poly.type
_entity_poly.pdbx_seq_one_letter_code
_entity_poly.pdbx_strand_id
1 'polypeptide(L)'
;MGLEVINELRKLKGLTSEQLSNQSGVPIGTLNKILSGVTKDPKLETLKALAKVLDCSLNDFDDSNNNNTCNSKTYSEAFKIFQMLNSDFQRYALNQIKSLLDLQNKL
;
A
#
# COMPACT_ATOMS: atom_id res chain seq x y z
N MET A 1 1.28 14.98 -5.56
CA MET A 1 1.24 13.52 -5.65
C MET A 1 2.39 12.96 -4.86
N GLY A 2 2.15 11.91 -4.06
CA GLY A 2 3.11 11.32 -3.13
C GLY A 2 3.99 10.30 -3.82
N LEU A 3 4.72 10.73 -4.85
CA LEU A 3 5.52 9.84 -5.70
C LEU A 3 6.80 9.36 -5.00
N GLU A 4 7.14 9.94 -3.86
CA GLU A 4 8.27 9.55 -3.01
C GLU A 4 8.15 8.08 -2.57
N VAL A 5 6.93 7.60 -2.34
CA VAL A 5 6.61 6.22 -1.95
C VAL A 5 7.11 5.19 -2.98
N ILE A 6 7.22 5.56 -4.26
CA ILE A 6 7.71 4.68 -5.33
C ILE A 6 9.17 4.30 -5.04
N ASN A 7 9.98 5.26 -4.59
CA ASN A 7 11.37 5.01 -4.26
C ASN A 7 11.52 4.18 -2.97
N GLU A 8 10.63 4.38 -2.00
CA GLU A 8 10.61 3.60 -0.77
C GLU A 8 10.23 2.14 -1.04
N LEU A 9 9.13 1.90 -1.75
CA LEU A 9 8.67 0.56 -2.14
C LEU A 9 9.72 -0.18 -2.98
N ARG A 10 10.38 0.53 -3.90
CA ARG A 10 11.49 -0.03 -4.69
C ARG A 10 12.61 -0.54 -3.78
N LYS A 11 13.02 0.26 -2.78
CA LYS A 11 14.07 -0.12 -1.80
C LYS A 11 13.62 -1.28 -0.92
N LEU A 12 12.37 -1.28 -0.44
CA LEU A 12 11.80 -2.37 0.36
C LEU A 12 11.78 -3.71 -0.41
N LYS A 13 11.55 -3.67 -1.72
CA LYS A 13 11.65 -4.85 -2.59
C LYS A 13 13.07 -5.21 -3.03
N GLY A 14 14.09 -4.44 -2.65
CA GLY A 14 15.47 -4.65 -3.06
C GLY A 14 15.72 -4.49 -4.56
N LEU A 15 14.87 -3.75 -5.28
CA LEU A 15 14.98 -3.56 -6.72
C LEU A 15 15.91 -2.40 -7.08
N THR A 16 16.76 -2.59 -8.08
CA THR A 16 17.48 -1.46 -8.70
C THR A 16 16.52 -0.65 -9.58
N SER A 17 16.87 0.61 -9.89
CA SER A 17 16.09 1.43 -10.82
C SER A 17 16.01 0.79 -12.21
N GLU A 18 17.08 0.12 -12.65
CA GLU A 18 17.11 -0.62 -13.93
C GLU A 18 16.16 -1.81 -13.91
N GLN A 19 16.13 -2.59 -12.82
CA GLN A 19 15.21 -3.71 -12.67
C GLN A 19 13.75 -3.23 -12.68
N LEU A 20 13.45 -2.17 -11.93
CA LEU A 20 12.10 -1.58 -11.91
C LEU A 20 11.70 -1.05 -13.29
N SER A 21 12.62 -0.38 -14.00
CA SER A 21 12.41 0.09 -15.37
C SER A 21 12.09 -1.06 -16.33
N ASN A 22 12.91 -2.11 -16.32
CA ASN A 22 12.71 -3.28 -17.18
C ASN A 22 11.40 -4.03 -16.87
N GLN A 23 11.08 -4.22 -15.60
CA GLN A 23 9.86 -4.94 -15.19
C GLN A 23 8.58 -4.13 -15.44
N SER A 24 8.62 -2.81 -15.29
CA SER A 24 7.46 -1.94 -15.51
C SER A 24 7.29 -1.54 -16.97
N GLY A 25 8.32 -1.68 -17.81
CA GLY A 25 8.32 -1.14 -19.17
C GLY A 25 8.39 0.39 -19.22
N VAL A 26 8.62 1.04 -18.07
CA VAL A 26 8.82 2.50 -18.00
C VAL A 26 10.29 2.79 -18.29
N PRO A 27 10.63 3.67 -19.26
CA PRO A 27 12.02 3.97 -19.57
C PRO A 27 12.80 4.51 -18.37
N ILE A 28 14.05 4.08 -18.21
CA ILE A 28 14.90 4.43 -17.05
C ILE A 28 15.03 5.95 -16.85
N GLY A 29 15.12 6.72 -17.94
CA GLY A 29 15.16 8.17 -17.89
C GLY A 29 13.87 8.78 -17.35
N THR A 30 12.71 8.23 -17.71
CA THR A 30 11.41 8.65 -17.20
C THR A 30 11.27 8.26 -15.72
N LEU A 31 11.64 7.02 -15.37
CA LEU A 31 11.63 6.56 -13.99
C LEU A 31 12.51 7.44 -13.10
N ASN A 32 13.73 7.77 -13.52
CA ASN A 32 14.63 8.62 -12.75
C ASN A 32 14.09 10.04 -12.55
N LYS A 33 13.36 10.60 -13.53
CA LYS A 33 12.68 11.90 -13.37
C LYS A 33 11.51 11.85 -12.39
N ILE A 34 10.80 10.72 -12.32
CA ILE A 34 9.75 10.50 -11.32
C ILE A 34 10.38 10.37 -9.94
N LEU A 35 11.41 9.51 -9.79
CA LEU A 35 12.10 9.26 -8.53
C LEU A 35 12.81 10.49 -7.96
N SER A 36 13.25 11.42 -8.82
CA SER A 36 13.87 12.68 -8.41
C SER A 36 12.88 13.84 -8.22
N GLY A 37 11.57 13.60 -8.43
CA GLY A 37 10.53 14.62 -8.30
C GLY A 37 10.47 15.65 -9.43
N VAL A 38 11.26 15.47 -10.50
CA VAL A 38 11.20 16.33 -11.71
C VAL A 38 9.86 16.15 -12.42
N THR A 39 9.39 14.92 -12.55
CA THR A 39 8.06 14.62 -13.10
C THR A 39 7.04 14.57 -11.98
N LYS A 40 6.36 15.70 -11.76
CA LYS A 40 5.29 15.84 -10.77
C LYS A 40 3.95 15.25 -11.22
N ASP A 41 3.76 15.06 -12.52
CA ASP A 41 2.52 14.54 -13.13
C ASP A 41 2.78 13.45 -14.18
N PRO A 42 3.14 12.23 -13.76
CA PRO A 42 3.29 11.11 -14.68
C PRO A 42 1.93 10.59 -15.17
N LYS A 43 1.91 10.08 -16.40
CA LYS A 43 0.70 9.50 -17.00
C LYS A 43 0.17 8.33 -16.16
N LEU A 44 -1.15 8.16 -16.13
CA LEU A 44 -1.83 7.08 -15.41
C LEU A 44 -1.27 5.69 -15.78
N GLU A 45 -1.00 5.44 -17.05
CA GLU A 45 -0.43 4.18 -17.52
C GLU A 45 0.96 3.89 -16.92
N THR A 46 1.79 4.93 -16.76
CA THR A 46 3.09 4.84 -16.09
C THR A 46 2.91 4.46 -14.62
N LEU A 47 1.96 5.09 -13.93
CA LEU A 47 1.66 4.78 -12.54
C LEU A 47 1.16 3.34 -12.38
N LYS A 48 0.22 2.89 -13.23
CA LYS A 48 -0.28 1.50 -13.21
C LYS A 48 0.83 0.49 -13.40
N ALA A 49 1.73 0.74 -14.35
CA ALA A 49 2.86 -0.13 -14.63
C ALA A 49 3.80 -0.26 -13.42
N LEU A 50 4.10 0.86 -12.74
CA LEU A 50 4.93 0.86 -11.53
C LEU A 50 4.22 0.17 -10.36
N ALA A 51 2.93 0.47 -10.14
CA ALA A 51 2.11 -0.14 -9.08
C ALA A 51 2.08 -1.67 -9.19
N LYS A 52 1.92 -2.20 -10.42
CA LYS A 52 1.90 -3.65 -10.67
C LYS A 52 3.20 -4.34 -10.27
N VAL A 53 4.35 -3.71 -10.51
CA VAL A 53 5.66 -4.27 -10.14
C VAL A 53 5.92 -4.12 -8.64
N LEU A 54 5.53 -2.97 -8.07
CA LEU A 54 5.70 -2.66 -6.66
C LEU A 54 4.68 -3.37 -5.75
N ASP A 55 3.71 -4.09 -6.31
CA ASP A 55 2.64 -4.78 -5.59
C ASP A 55 1.85 -3.83 -4.67
N CYS A 56 1.54 -2.65 -5.22
CA CYS A 56 0.76 -1.62 -4.54
C CYS A 56 -0.41 -1.15 -5.41
N SER A 57 -1.30 -0.33 -4.84
CA SER A 57 -2.41 0.29 -5.53
C SER A 57 -2.04 1.69 -6.01
N LEU A 58 -2.79 2.24 -6.98
CA LEU A 58 -2.63 3.64 -7.39
C LEU A 58 -2.92 4.62 -6.25
N ASN A 59 -3.78 4.23 -5.30
CA ASN A 59 -4.09 5.02 -4.12
C ASN A 59 -2.89 5.20 -3.19
N ASP A 60 -1.86 4.34 -3.30
CA ASP A 60 -0.64 4.50 -2.53
C ASP A 60 0.22 5.68 -3.03
N PHE A 61 -0.03 6.18 -4.26
CA PHE A 61 0.67 7.32 -4.85
C PHE A 61 -0.02 8.68 -4.60
N ASP A 62 -1.16 8.68 -3.91
CA ASP A 62 -1.91 9.88 -3.60
C ASP A 62 -1.47 10.47 -2.24
N ASP A 63 -1.10 11.76 -2.24
CA ASP A 63 -0.72 12.49 -1.01
C ASP A 63 -1.85 12.53 0.02
N SER A 64 -3.09 12.46 -0.46
CA SER A 64 -4.30 12.46 0.35
C SER A 64 -4.38 11.24 1.28
N ASN A 65 -3.54 10.22 1.08
CA ASN A 65 -3.63 8.92 1.74
C ASN A 65 -2.43 8.56 2.62
N ASN A 66 -1.65 9.56 3.07
CA ASN A 66 -0.50 9.43 3.99
C ASN A 66 -0.82 8.80 5.39
N ASN A 67 -1.95 8.12 5.57
CA ASN A 67 -2.37 7.52 6.84
C ASN A 67 -2.74 6.03 6.79
N ASN A 68 -2.68 5.31 5.66
CA ASN A 68 -3.36 4.00 5.57
C ASN A 68 -2.60 2.79 5.01
N THR A 69 -1.36 2.91 4.53
CA THR A 69 -0.64 1.75 3.97
C THR A 69 -0.31 0.70 5.03
N CYS A 70 -0.23 1.08 6.31
CA CYS A 70 -0.03 0.15 7.44
C CYS A 70 -1.36 -0.46 7.92
N ASN A 71 -2.42 0.34 8.01
CA ASN A 71 -3.75 -0.12 8.43
C ASN A 71 -4.32 -1.16 7.47
N SER A 72 -4.13 -1.01 6.16
CA SER A 72 -4.65 -1.97 5.17
C SER A 72 -4.04 -3.37 5.31
N LYS A 73 -2.75 -3.47 5.68
CA LYS A 73 -2.08 -4.74 5.97
C LYS A 73 -2.64 -5.39 7.22
N THR A 74 -2.77 -4.62 8.31
CA THR A 74 -3.36 -5.09 9.57
C THR A 74 -4.80 -5.55 9.40
N TYR A 75 -5.63 -4.82 8.63
CA TYR A 75 -7.00 -5.23 8.32
C TYR A 75 -7.05 -6.51 7.47
N SER A 76 -6.15 -6.62 6.47
CA SER A 76 -6.05 -7.82 5.63
C SER A 76 -5.66 -9.06 6.43
N GLU A 77 -4.70 -8.92 7.34
CA GLU A 77 -4.30 -10.01 8.25
C GLU A 77 -5.41 -10.39 9.23
N ALA A 78 -6.03 -9.40 9.89
CA ALA A 78 -7.14 -9.64 10.81
C ALA A 78 -8.31 -10.36 10.13
N PHE A 79 -8.65 -9.97 8.89
CA PHE A 79 -9.70 -10.60 8.11
C PHE A 79 -9.39 -12.06 7.77
N LYS A 80 -8.16 -12.35 7.32
CA LYS A 80 -7.71 -13.72 7.02
C LYS A 80 -7.76 -14.61 8.26
N ILE A 81 -7.22 -14.13 9.38
CA ILE A 81 -7.23 -14.86 10.65
C ILE A 81 -8.67 -15.13 11.10
N PHE A 82 -9.55 -14.13 10.99
CA PHE A 82 -10.95 -14.26 11.37
C PHE A 82 -11.68 -15.34 10.55
N GLN A 83 -11.43 -15.42 9.23
CA GLN A 83 -12.01 -16.45 8.38
C GLN A 83 -11.53 -17.88 8.71
N MET A 84 -10.33 -18.03 9.28
CA MET A 84 -9.79 -19.32 9.69
C MET A 84 -10.38 -19.84 11.02
N LEU A 85 -11.00 -18.96 11.83
CA LEU A 85 -11.64 -19.34 13.08
C LEU A 85 -12.98 -20.07 12.83
N ASN A 86 -13.37 -20.96 13.75
CA ASN A 86 -14.72 -21.54 13.73
C ASN A 86 -15.78 -20.53 14.23
N SER A 87 -17.06 -20.87 14.05
CA SER A 87 -18.18 -19.97 14.34
C SER A 87 -18.24 -19.49 15.80
N ASP A 88 -17.90 -20.34 16.77
CA ASP A 88 -17.88 -19.95 18.18
C ASP A 88 -16.77 -18.94 18.48
N PHE A 89 -15.56 -19.18 17.96
CA PHE A 89 -14.44 -18.26 18.13
C PHE A 89 -14.59 -16.96 17.34
N GLN A 90 -15.22 -16.98 16.17
CA GLN A 90 -15.59 -15.77 15.43
C GLN A 90 -16.55 -14.91 16.24
N ARG A 91 -17.58 -15.51 16.85
CA ARG A 91 -18.53 -14.80 17.72
C ARG A 91 -17.84 -14.21 18.95
N TYR A 92 -16.93 -14.96 19.56
CA TYR A 92 -16.14 -14.47 20.68
C TYR A 92 -15.26 -13.28 20.29
N ALA A 93 -14.49 -13.39 19.21
CA ALA A 93 -13.63 -12.31 18.72
C ALA A 93 -14.43 -11.03 18.41
N LEU A 94 -15.61 -11.17 17.80
CA LEU A 94 -16.49 -10.04 17.50
C LEU A 94 -17.01 -9.34 18.76
N ASN A 95 -17.33 -10.10 19.82
CA ASN A 95 -17.73 -9.51 21.11
C ASN A 95 -16.58 -8.74 21.78
N GLN A 96 -15.35 -9.26 21.71
CA GLN A 96 -14.17 -8.57 22.25
C GLN A 96 -13.94 -7.24 21.51
N ILE A 97 -13.99 -7.25 20.18
CA ILE A 97 -13.84 -6.03 19.35
C ILE A 97 -14.93 -5.00 19.70
N LYS A 98 -16.18 -5.44 19.89
CA LYS A 98 -17.27 -4.56 20.32
C LYS A 98 -17.02 -3.94 21.69
N SER A 99 -16.51 -4.72 22.64
CA SER A 99 -16.19 -4.19 23.98
C SER A 99 -15.09 -3.13 23.93
N LEU A 100 -14.09 -3.30 23.06
CA LEU A 100 -13.04 -2.29 22.85
C LEU A 100 -13.61 -1.01 22.24
N LEU A 101 -14.52 -1.13 21.27
CA LEU A 101 -15.16 0.02 20.65
C LEU A 101 -16.03 0.80 21.64
N ASP A 102 -16.77 0.09 22.50
CA ASP A 102 -17.57 0.70 23.56
C ASP A 102 -16.69 1.45 24.58
N LEU A 103 -15.53 0.87 24.94
CA LEU A 103 -14.56 1.52 25.81
C LEU A 103 -14.03 2.81 25.18
N GLN A 104 -13.66 2.78 23.89
CA GLN A 104 -13.15 3.95 23.16
C GLN A 104 -14.16 5.11 23.13
N ASN A 105 -15.46 4.82 22.99
CA ASN A 105 -16.52 5.85 22.93
C ASN A 105 -16.90 6.42 24.31
N LYS A 106 -16.40 5.84 25.40
CA LYS A 106 -16.63 6.31 26.77
C LYS A 106 -15.52 7.22 27.30
N LEU A 107 -14.41 7.35 26.57
CA LEU A 107 -13.33 8.32 26.78
C LEU A 107 -13.65 9.63 26.05
#